data_AF-A0A7C1ICY4-F1
#
_entry.id   AF-A0A7C1ICY4-F1
#
_cell.length_a   1.000
_cell.length_b   1.000
_cell.length_c   1.000
_cell.angle_alpha   90.00
_cell.angle_beta   90.00
_cell.angle_gamma   90.00
#
_symmetry.space_group_name_H-M   'P 1'
#
loop_
_entity.id
_entity.type
_entity.pdbx_description
1 polymer ?
#
loop_
_entity_poly.entity_id
_entity_poly.type
_entity_poly.pdbx_seq_one_letter_code
_entity_poly.pdbx_strand_id
1 'polypeptide(L)'
;MPWYRGNTHTHTTASDGNVSTAEAVRWYATHGYDWLVITDHNRFGPTESLDLDLDKPFLTIPGSEISMRSEKLPVHLCALNPRENPAFTAMPTIIQTLQAGVDRTRSLGGIPIINHPNWNWAFTDWHMAQVSDWNLLEIFNASTDCNNFGAGGRPSVEDLWDSLLTRGMRVYAVAADDSHEFGVDYVGHVSLPGLGWVTVRADELSTEAILDGLQRGDFYASTEISLAEYEVVDGEIRIQIAQWDKYVYTTRFIGAGGRVLSECYGVDARYRLRGDEQYVRARIHSSNGGFAWTQPVFRDDR
;
A
#
# COMPACT_ATOMS: atom_id res chain seq x y z
N MET A 1 8.31 -19.83 0.99
CA MET A 1 8.22 -18.69 1.92
C MET A 1 6.75 -18.46 2.27
N PRO A 2 6.41 -18.27 3.55
CA PRO A 2 5.05 -17.90 3.97
C PRO A 2 4.63 -16.51 3.47
N TRP A 3 3.33 -16.25 3.57
CA TRP A 3 2.68 -14.98 3.23
C TRP A 3 2.07 -14.39 4.49
N TYR A 4 2.35 -13.11 4.76
CA TYR A 4 1.90 -12.39 5.94
C TYR A 4 1.06 -11.18 5.56
N ARG A 5 -0.21 -11.18 5.96
CA ARG A 5 -1.14 -10.07 5.70
C ARG A 5 -0.88 -8.94 6.70
N GLY A 6 -0.84 -7.70 6.24
CA GLY A 6 -0.72 -6.55 7.11
C GLY A 6 -1.29 -5.25 6.54
N ASN A 7 -1.32 -4.24 7.40
CA ASN A 7 -1.69 -2.88 7.02
C ASN A 7 -0.54 -1.91 7.29
N THR A 8 -0.43 -0.90 6.41
CA THR A 8 0.63 0.11 6.46
C THR A 8 0.15 1.50 6.89
N HIS A 9 -1.16 1.68 7.08
CA HIS A 9 -1.76 2.98 7.34
C HIS A 9 -2.94 2.87 8.31
N THR A 10 -2.72 3.25 9.57
CA THR A 10 -3.70 3.12 10.66
C THR A 10 -3.47 4.19 11.73
N HIS A 11 -4.54 4.88 12.11
CA HIS A 11 -4.53 5.94 13.12
C HIS A 11 -5.21 5.49 14.41
N THR A 12 -4.82 6.14 15.50
CA THR A 12 -5.29 5.85 16.86
C THR A 12 -5.60 7.17 17.58
N THR A 13 -6.03 7.09 18.84
CA THR A 13 -6.25 8.27 19.70
C THR A 13 -4.99 9.08 20.00
N ALA A 14 -3.80 8.62 19.58
CA ALA A 14 -2.59 9.44 19.64
C ALA A 14 -2.58 10.57 18.59
N SER A 15 -3.38 10.46 17.53
CA SER A 15 -3.67 11.53 16.57
C SER A 15 -5.16 11.81 16.47
N ASP A 16 -5.86 11.24 15.48
CA ASP A 16 -7.27 11.51 15.17
C ASP A 16 -8.11 10.25 14.94
N GLY A 17 -7.58 9.07 15.25
CA GLY A 17 -8.36 7.83 15.36
C GLY A 17 -9.21 7.76 16.64
N ASN A 18 -10.19 6.87 16.65
CA ASN A 18 -11.21 6.79 17.71
C ASN A 18 -10.94 5.74 18.80
N VAL A 19 -9.91 4.89 18.63
CA VAL A 19 -9.51 3.85 19.59
C VAL A 19 -8.05 3.95 19.99
N SER A 20 -7.67 3.35 21.11
CA SER A 20 -6.27 3.25 21.52
C SER A 20 -5.45 2.35 20.57
N THR A 21 -4.13 2.50 20.59
CA THR A 21 -3.21 1.61 19.87
C THR A 21 -3.45 0.13 20.19
N ALA A 22 -3.69 -0.20 21.46
CA ALA A 22 -3.96 -1.56 21.92
C ALA A 22 -5.25 -2.13 21.30
N GLU A 23 -6.30 -1.32 21.21
CA GLU A 23 -7.58 -1.71 20.60
C GLU A 23 -7.47 -1.87 19.09
N ALA A 24 -6.78 -0.96 18.40
CA ALA A 24 -6.51 -1.08 16.96
C ALA A 24 -5.72 -2.35 16.65
N VAL A 25 -4.61 -2.60 17.35
CA VAL A 25 -3.80 -3.83 17.19
C VAL A 25 -4.63 -5.08 17.46
N ARG A 26 -5.43 -5.09 18.53
CA ARG A 26 -6.31 -6.22 18.85
C ARG A 26 -7.33 -6.47 17.73
N TRP A 27 -7.88 -5.42 17.13
CA TRP A 27 -8.80 -5.56 16.00
C TRP A 27 -8.11 -6.29 14.85
N TYR A 28 -6.98 -5.79 14.35
CA TYR A 28 -6.28 -6.43 13.23
C TYR A 28 -5.84 -7.87 13.54
N ALA A 29 -5.29 -8.11 14.74
CA ALA A 29 -4.83 -9.44 15.16
C ALA A 29 -5.96 -10.48 15.18
N THR A 30 -7.18 -10.07 15.53
CA THR A 30 -8.37 -10.95 15.58
C THR A 30 -9.09 -11.06 14.23
N HIS A 31 -8.71 -10.29 13.21
CA HIS A 31 -9.31 -10.27 11.87
C HIS A 31 -8.39 -10.85 10.78
N GLY A 32 -7.48 -11.73 11.17
CA GLY A 32 -6.66 -12.50 10.22
C GLY A 32 -5.46 -11.75 9.64
N TYR A 33 -5.07 -10.62 10.22
CA TYR A 33 -3.81 -9.96 9.92
C TYR A 33 -2.68 -10.57 10.76
N ASP A 34 -1.45 -10.41 10.30
CA ASP A 34 -0.23 -10.89 10.95
C ASP A 34 0.63 -9.72 11.47
N TRP A 35 0.49 -8.55 10.84
CA TRP A 35 1.22 -7.36 11.25
C TRP A 35 0.44 -6.07 10.98
N LEU A 36 0.83 -5.01 11.69
CA LEU A 36 0.24 -3.67 11.57
C LEU A 36 1.31 -2.60 11.77
N VAL A 37 1.26 -1.54 10.97
CA VAL A 37 1.99 -0.30 11.25
C VAL A 37 1.04 0.71 11.87
N ILE A 38 1.45 1.32 12.99
CA ILE A 38 0.73 2.45 13.60
C ILE A 38 1.33 3.74 13.07
N THR A 39 0.52 4.58 12.41
CA THR A 39 1.00 5.72 11.62
C THR A 39 0.33 7.03 12.01
N ASP A 40 0.06 7.22 13.29
CA ASP A 40 -0.53 8.46 13.81
C ASP A 40 0.14 9.74 13.29
N HIS A 41 -0.67 10.73 12.90
CA HIS A 41 -0.20 11.97 12.26
C HIS A 41 0.90 12.69 13.04
N ASN A 42 2.11 12.75 12.47
CA ASN A 42 3.28 13.40 13.06
C ASN A 42 3.57 12.98 14.52
N ARG A 43 3.13 11.79 14.91
CA ARG A 43 3.40 11.17 16.21
C ARG A 43 4.19 9.90 15.99
N PHE A 44 4.98 9.56 17.00
CA PHE A 44 5.73 8.32 17.04
C PHE A 44 5.65 7.78 18.46
N GLY A 45 5.33 6.50 18.58
CA GLY A 45 5.25 5.80 19.85
C GLY A 45 5.83 4.40 19.71
N PRO A 46 6.54 3.90 20.73
CA PRO A 46 7.01 2.52 20.72
C PRO A 46 5.81 1.57 20.69
N THR A 47 5.87 0.54 19.84
CA THR A 47 4.86 -0.51 19.74
C THR A 47 5.21 -1.77 20.53
N GLU A 48 6.46 -1.86 21.00
CA GLU A 48 7.03 -3.02 21.70
C GLU A 48 6.40 -3.28 23.10
N SER A 49 5.65 -2.32 23.65
CA SER A 49 5.10 -2.41 25.02
C SER A 49 3.64 -2.85 25.10
N LEU A 50 3.05 -3.33 24.00
CA LEU A 50 1.65 -3.77 23.99
C LEU A 50 1.52 -5.19 24.54
N ASP A 51 1.26 -5.32 25.84
CA ASP A 51 0.91 -6.61 26.47
C ASP A 51 -0.53 -6.98 26.11
N LEU A 52 -0.68 -7.67 24.98
CA LEU A 52 -1.96 -8.14 24.46
C LEU A 52 -2.03 -9.66 24.55
N ASP A 53 -3.01 -10.16 25.31
CA ASP A 53 -3.41 -11.56 25.26
C ASP A 53 -4.04 -11.86 23.88
N LEU A 54 -3.25 -12.48 23.00
CA LEU A 54 -3.58 -12.81 21.61
C LEU A 54 -3.39 -14.31 21.36
N ASP A 55 -4.29 -14.90 20.56
CA ASP A 55 -4.26 -16.34 20.24
C ASP A 55 -3.07 -16.75 19.34
N LYS A 56 -2.46 -15.79 18.65
CA LYS A 56 -1.30 -16.00 17.77
C LYS A 56 -0.31 -14.83 17.85
N PRO A 57 0.96 -15.03 17.48
CA PRO A 57 1.91 -13.93 17.32
C PRO A 57 1.38 -12.86 16.36
N PHE A 58 1.57 -11.60 16.72
CA PHE A 58 1.19 -10.45 15.91
C PHE A 58 2.28 -9.39 15.99
N LEU A 59 2.77 -8.94 14.84
CA LEU A 59 3.88 -7.98 14.76
C LEU A 59 3.33 -6.55 14.66
N THR A 60 3.67 -5.71 15.62
CA THR A 60 3.32 -4.28 15.57
C THR A 60 4.56 -3.46 15.25
N ILE A 61 4.56 -2.77 14.12
CA ILE A 61 5.65 -1.96 13.62
C ILE A 61 5.36 -0.49 13.95
N PRO A 62 6.30 0.25 14.57
CA PRO A 62 6.09 1.67 14.82
C PRO A 62 6.20 2.44 13.50
N GLY A 63 5.41 3.50 13.35
CA GLY A 63 5.43 4.36 12.18
C GLY A 63 4.93 5.76 12.50
N SER A 64 4.82 6.58 11.47
CA SER A 64 4.21 7.91 11.56
C SER A 64 3.78 8.36 10.17
N GLU A 65 2.57 8.88 10.02
CA GLU A 65 2.20 9.62 8.81
C GLU A 65 2.69 11.06 8.95
N ILE A 66 3.71 11.43 8.19
CA ILE A 66 4.16 12.81 8.12
C ILE A 66 3.13 13.61 7.33
N SER A 67 2.41 14.46 8.06
CA SER A 67 1.20 15.11 7.54
C SER A 67 1.44 16.60 7.44
N MET A 68 1.50 17.08 6.20
CA MET A 68 1.98 18.42 5.88
C MET A 68 1.07 19.09 4.86
N ARG A 69 1.28 20.40 4.68
CA ARG A 69 0.63 21.17 3.63
C ARG A 69 1.66 22.01 2.89
N SER A 70 1.64 21.92 1.56
CA SER A 70 2.45 22.75 0.66
C SER A 70 1.59 23.20 -0.51
N GLU A 71 1.81 24.42 -1.01
CA GLU A 71 1.03 24.98 -2.11
C GLU A 71 -0.50 24.95 -1.87
N LYS A 72 -0.91 25.02 -0.59
CA LYS A 72 -2.30 24.91 -0.09
C LYS A 72 -2.94 23.52 -0.28
N LEU A 73 -2.16 22.51 -0.62
CA LEU A 73 -2.61 21.12 -0.79
C LEU A 73 -1.98 20.22 0.28
N PRO A 74 -2.65 19.14 0.69
CA PRO A 74 -2.07 18.17 1.62
C PRO A 74 -0.91 17.42 0.96
N VAL A 75 0.14 17.13 1.72
CA VAL A 75 1.27 16.30 1.28
C VAL A 75 1.57 15.32 2.40
N HIS A 76 1.23 14.06 2.19
CA HIS A 76 1.30 13.02 3.20
C HIS A 76 2.22 11.89 2.76
N LEU A 77 2.97 11.34 3.72
CA LEU A 77 3.77 10.13 3.53
C LEU A 77 3.85 9.34 4.83
N CYS A 78 3.68 8.03 4.76
CA CYS A 78 3.97 7.16 5.89
C CYS A 78 5.46 6.88 5.98
N ALA A 79 6.02 7.03 7.17
CA ALA A 79 7.35 6.59 7.53
C ALA A 79 7.22 5.29 8.33
N LEU A 80 7.61 4.16 7.74
CA LEU A 80 7.57 2.86 8.40
C LEU A 80 8.87 2.63 9.18
N ASN A 81 8.75 2.25 10.45
CA ASN A 81 9.85 1.93 11.36
C ASN A 81 10.99 2.98 11.43
N PRO A 82 10.71 4.29 11.52
CA PRO A 82 11.76 5.27 11.78
C PRO A 82 12.29 5.11 13.22
N ARG A 83 13.56 5.44 13.48
CA ARG A 83 14.14 5.40 14.84
C ARG A 83 13.52 6.40 15.83
N GLU A 84 12.88 7.45 15.34
CA GLU A 84 12.23 8.49 16.14
C GLU A 84 11.14 9.19 15.31
N ASN A 85 10.45 10.18 15.88
CA ASN A 85 9.44 10.96 15.16
C ASN A 85 10.04 11.66 13.92
N PRO A 86 9.57 11.33 12.71
CA PRO A 86 10.09 11.90 11.47
C PRO A 86 9.47 13.27 11.15
N ALA A 87 8.63 13.85 12.00
CA ALA A 87 8.02 15.16 11.77
C ALA A 87 9.04 16.25 11.42
N PHE A 88 8.69 17.08 10.44
CA PHE A 88 9.47 18.24 10.01
C PHE A 88 8.54 19.35 9.46
N THR A 89 9.08 20.52 9.16
CA THR A 89 8.32 21.64 8.60
C THR A 89 8.22 21.53 7.08
N ALA A 90 7.01 21.71 6.53
CA ALA A 90 6.77 21.68 5.09
C ALA A 90 7.67 22.66 4.33
N MET A 91 8.04 22.28 3.10
CA MET A 91 8.86 23.09 2.21
C MET A 91 7.96 23.96 1.30
N PRO A 92 8.50 24.96 0.57
CA PRO A 92 7.70 25.87 -0.24
C PRO A 92 6.92 25.21 -1.39
N THR A 93 7.40 24.09 -1.91
CA THR A 93 6.78 23.35 -3.03
C THR A 93 6.46 21.91 -2.62
N ILE A 94 5.48 21.31 -3.30
CA ILE A 94 5.09 19.91 -3.09
C ILE A 94 6.29 18.99 -3.31
N ILE A 95 7.07 19.20 -4.38
CA ILE A 95 8.25 18.37 -4.69
C ILE A 95 9.28 18.44 -3.56
N GLN A 96 9.62 19.65 -3.09
CA GLN A 96 10.56 19.81 -1.99
C GLN A 96 10.02 19.20 -0.68
N THR A 97 8.71 19.27 -0.46
CA THR A 97 8.08 18.71 0.74
C THR A 97 8.11 17.18 0.70
N LEU A 98 7.78 16.57 -0.44
CA LEU A 98 7.91 15.13 -0.64
C LEU A 98 9.37 14.67 -0.46
N GLN A 99 10.34 15.35 -1.11
CA GLN A 99 11.75 14.98 -0.99
C GLN A 99 12.25 15.11 0.46
N ALA A 100 11.91 16.20 1.15
CA ALA A 100 12.31 16.38 2.54
C ALA A 100 11.73 15.30 3.47
N GLY A 101 10.51 14.83 3.22
CA GLY A 101 9.91 13.75 4.00
C GLY A 101 10.49 12.37 3.69
N VAL A 102 10.79 12.10 2.43
CA VAL A 102 11.54 10.90 2.02
C VAL A 102 12.92 10.89 2.69
N ASP A 103 13.69 11.98 2.55
CA ASP A 103 15.02 12.12 3.12
C ASP A 103 15.00 11.98 4.64
N ARG A 104 14.02 12.62 5.31
CA ARG A 104 13.87 12.53 6.75
C ARG A 104 13.58 11.11 7.20
N THR A 105 12.65 10.43 6.54
CA THR A 105 12.31 9.03 6.81
C THR A 105 13.54 8.13 6.67
N ARG A 106 14.27 8.25 5.55
CA ARG A 106 15.48 7.48 5.26
C ARG A 106 16.62 7.77 6.24
N SER A 107 16.83 9.03 6.61
CA SER A 107 17.83 9.44 7.60
C SER A 107 17.62 8.78 8.96
N LEU A 108 16.36 8.43 9.27
CA LEU A 108 15.97 7.73 10.50
C LEU A 108 15.92 6.21 10.33
N GLY A 109 16.35 5.68 9.19
CA GLY A 109 16.33 4.25 8.90
C GLY A 109 14.94 3.69 8.54
N GLY A 110 13.94 4.54 8.40
CA GLY A 110 12.59 4.13 8.02
C GLY A 110 12.41 4.00 6.51
N ILE A 111 11.25 3.49 6.11
CA ILE A 111 10.85 3.34 4.71
C ILE A 111 9.70 4.29 4.39
N PRO A 112 9.84 5.17 3.39
CA PRO A 112 8.78 6.09 3.00
C PRO A 112 7.76 5.41 2.06
N ILE A 113 6.48 5.63 2.34
CA ILE A 113 5.36 5.41 1.42
C ILE A 113 4.78 6.78 1.07
N ILE A 114 4.65 7.09 -0.21
CA ILE A 114 3.88 8.27 -0.64
C ILE A 114 2.39 7.91 -0.57
N ASN A 115 1.62 8.67 0.20
CA ASN A 115 0.23 8.33 0.49
C ASN A 115 -0.75 9.10 -0.40
N HIS A 116 -1.88 8.46 -0.70
CA HIS A 116 -3.12 9.00 -1.29
C HIS A 116 -2.99 10.33 -2.09
N PRO A 117 -2.22 10.39 -3.20
CA PRO A 117 -1.99 11.64 -3.96
C PRO A 117 -3.27 12.32 -4.47
N ASN A 118 -4.33 11.52 -4.66
CA ASN A 118 -5.63 11.96 -5.13
C ASN A 118 -6.55 12.49 -4.01
N TRP A 119 -6.16 12.41 -2.73
CA TRP A 119 -6.86 13.14 -1.67
C TRP A 119 -6.72 14.64 -1.93
N ASN A 120 -7.85 15.34 -2.08
CA ASN A 120 -7.91 16.72 -2.58
C ASN A 120 -7.22 16.97 -3.93
N TRP A 121 -6.94 15.92 -4.72
CA TRP A 121 -6.19 16.00 -5.96
C TRP A 121 -4.84 16.72 -5.80
N ALA A 122 -4.15 16.43 -4.70
CA ALA A 122 -3.05 17.24 -4.21
C ALA A 122 -1.83 17.24 -5.14
N PHE A 123 -1.45 16.09 -5.68
CA PHE A 123 -0.30 15.98 -6.55
C PHE A 123 -0.42 14.81 -7.52
N THR A 124 0.54 14.70 -8.45
CA THR A 124 0.47 13.81 -9.61
C THR A 124 1.79 13.08 -9.84
N ASP A 125 1.80 12.18 -10.81
CA ASP A 125 3.00 11.51 -11.34
C ASP A 125 4.10 12.52 -11.74
N TRP A 126 3.76 13.71 -12.23
CA TRP A 126 4.76 14.76 -12.51
C TRP A 126 5.54 15.17 -11.26
N HIS A 127 4.86 15.35 -10.12
CA HIS A 127 5.51 15.69 -8.86
C HIS A 127 6.35 14.52 -8.35
N MET A 128 5.73 13.33 -8.29
CA MET A 128 6.36 12.12 -7.75
C MET A 128 7.60 11.69 -8.56
N ALA A 129 7.60 11.88 -9.88
CA ALA A 129 8.74 11.53 -10.74
C ALA A 129 9.99 12.38 -10.52
N GLN A 130 9.90 13.47 -9.76
CA GLN A 130 11.02 14.37 -9.45
C GLN A 130 11.62 14.10 -8.06
N VAL A 131 11.06 13.15 -7.31
CA VAL A 131 11.50 12.77 -5.96
C VAL A 131 12.29 11.46 -6.07
N SER A 132 13.40 11.36 -5.35
CA SER A 132 14.29 10.18 -5.33
C SER A 132 14.26 9.45 -3.98
N ASP A 133 14.75 8.21 -3.95
CA ASP A 133 14.93 7.35 -2.76
C ASP A 133 13.63 6.87 -2.08
N TRP A 134 12.57 6.70 -2.88
CA TRP A 134 11.31 6.09 -2.47
C TRP A 134 10.87 5.08 -3.53
N ASN A 135 10.10 4.07 -3.12
CA ASN A 135 9.61 3.03 -4.03
C ASN A 135 8.28 2.40 -3.60
N LEU A 136 7.55 3.01 -2.67
CA LEU A 136 6.22 2.56 -2.26
C LEU A 136 5.20 3.68 -2.48
N LEU A 137 4.09 3.35 -3.14
CA LEU A 137 2.97 4.26 -3.42
C LEU A 137 1.67 3.65 -2.95
N GLU A 138 0.90 4.37 -2.15
CA GLU A 138 -0.47 4.00 -1.82
C GLU A 138 -1.39 4.28 -3.00
N ILE A 139 -1.78 3.22 -3.71
CA ILE A 139 -2.67 3.30 -4.88
C ILE A 139 -4.15 3.18 -4.51
N PHE A 140 -4.42 2.64 -3.32
CA PHE A 140 -5.75 2.51 -2.78
C PHE A 140 -5.71 2.82 -1.29
N ASN A 141 -6.46 3.84 -0.91
CA ASN A 141 -6.71 4.22 0.46
C ASN A 141 -8.20 3.99 0.75
N ALA A 142 -8.52 3.19 1.77
CA ALA A 142 -9.91 2.84 2.04
C ALA A 142 -10.73 3.97 2.67
N SER A 143 -10.09 5.08 3.07
CA SER A 143 -10.83 6.28 3.42
C SER A 143 -11.70 6.72 2.24
N THR A 144 -12.99 6.83 2.53
CA THR A 144 -14.03 7.08 1.52
C THR A 144 -13.98 8.47 0.86
N ASP A 145 -13.06 9.35 1.24
CA ASP A 145 -12.82 10.65 0.61
C ASP A 145 -11.59 10.68 -0.30
N CYS A 146 -10.87 9.55 -0.42
CA CYS A 146 -9.76 9.39 -1.32
C CYS A 146 -10.25 9.08 -2.75
N ASN A 147 -9.92 9.94 -3.72
CA ASN A 147 -10.34 9.79 -5.12
C ASN A 147 -9.53 8.71 -5.87
N ASN A 148 -9.42 7.50 -5.30
CA ASN A 148 -8.56 6.41 -5.77
C ASN A 148 -8.74 6.09 -7.26
N PHE A 149 -10.00 5.96 -7.70
CA PHE A 149 -10.36 5.50 -9.05
C PHE A 149 -10.33 6.58 -10.13
N GLY A 150 -10.03 7.84 -9.78
CA GLY A 150 -10.16 8.95 -10.71
C GLY A 150 -11.62 9.19 -11.13
N ALA A 151 -11.89 10.36 -11.68
CA ALA A 151 -13.19 10.74 -12.25
C ALA A 151 -13.10 12.11 -12.92
N GLY A 152 -14.09 12.47 -13.74
CA GLY A 152 -14.21 13.84 -14.27
C GLY A 152 -13.02 14.29 -15.14
N GLY A 153 -12.34 13.34 -15.80
CA GLY A 153 -11.14 13.60 -16.60
C GLY A 153 -9.84 13.62 -15.80
N ARG A 154 -9.86 13.33 -14.50
CA ARG A 154 -8.67 13.15 -13.67
C ARG A 154 -8.29 11.67 -13.56
N PRO A 155 -6.99 11.34 -13.59
CA PRO A 155 -6.50 9.96 -13.54
C PRO A 155 -6.76 9.30 -12.17
N SER A 156 -6.90 7.98 -12.17
CA SER A 156 -6.81 7.17 -10.95
C SER A 156 -5.38 7.14 -10.42
N VAL A 157 -5.19 6.77 -9.16
CA VAL A 157 -3.83 6.57 -8.63
C VAL A 157 -3.14 5.38 -9.31
N GLU A 158 -3.91 4.38 -9.75
CA GLU A 158 -3.39 3.29 -10.59
C GLU A 158 -2.84 3.80 -11.94
N ASP A 159 -3.51 4.78 -12.58
CA ASP A 159 -3.01 5.41 -13.81
C ASP A 159 -1.73 6.23 -13.54
N LEU A 160 -1.67 6.93 -12.39
CA LEU A 160 -0.45 7.63 -11.97
C LEU A 160 0.70 6.64 -11.76
N TRP A 161 0.42 5.49 -11.15
CA TRP A 161 1.39 4.42 -10.95
C TRP A 161 1.92 3.87 -12.29
N ASP A 162 1.04 3.55 -13.24
CA ASP A 162 1.45 3.12 -14.57
C ASP A 162 2.30 4.16 -15.31
N SER A 163 1.99 5.45 -15.15
CA SER A 163 2.83 6.53 -15.70
C SER A 163 4.24 6.51 -15.11
N LEU A 164 4.38 6.36 -13.79
CA LEU A 164 5.68 6.27 -13.11
C LEU A 164 6.48 5.03 -13.58
N LEU A 165 5.83 3.87 -13.65
CA LEU A 165 6.46 2.63 -14.15
C LEU A 165 6.93 2.78 -15.61
N THR A 166 6.12 3.43 -16.45
CA THR A 166 6.45 3.67 -17.87
C THR A 166 7.62 4.64 -18.05
N ARG A 167 7.85 5.54 -17.08
CA ARG A 167 9.03 6.42 -17.02
C ARG A 167 10.29 5.67 -16.55
N GLY A 168 10.18 4.37 -16.25
CA GLY A 168 11.29 3.53 -15.79
C GLY A 168 11.53 3.57 -14.28
N MET A 169 10.60 4.14 -13.50
CA MET A 169 10.70 4.10 -12.04
C MET A 169 10.30 2.74 -11.51
N ARG A 170 10.97 2.27 -10.45
CA ARG A 170 10.59 1.06 -9.72
C ARG A 170 9.80 1.45 -8.49
N VAL A 171 8.49 1.54 -8.66
CA VAL A 171 7.54 1.87 -7.60
C VAL A 171 6.59 0.70 -7.42
N TYR A 172 6.39 0.27 -6.18
CA TYR A 172 5.48 -0.79 -5.80
C TYR A 172 4.22 -0.21 -5.16
N ALA A 173 3.09 -0.82 -5.47
CA ALA A 173 1.77 -0.36 -5.06
C ALA A 173 1.35 -1.01 -3.75
N VAL A 174 0.96 -0.20 -2.76
CA VAL A 174 0.29 -0.65 -1.54
C VAL A 174 -1.19 -0.27 -1.59
N ALA A 175 -2.02 -1.07 -0.94
CA ALA A 175 -3.38 -0.73 -0.55
C ALA A 175 -3.44 -0.72 0.97
N ALA A 176 -4.10 0.28 1.54
CA ALA A 176 -4.15 0.46 2.98
C ALA A 176 -5.52 0.97 3.42
N ASP A 177 -5.80 0.85 4.72
CA ASP A 177 -7.08 1.25 5.27
C ASP A 177 -7.15 2.76 5.50
N ASP A 178 -6.07 3.34 6.03
CA ASP A 178 -6.09 4.69 6.62
C ASP A 178 -7.18 4.77 7.70
N SER A 179 -7.25 3.73 8.53
CA SER A 179 -8.35 3.51 9.45
C SER A 179 -8.32 4.53 10.58
N HIS A 180 -9.44 5.23 10.78
CA HIS A 180 -9.66 6.14 11.90
C HIS A 180 -10.77 5.66 12.83
N GLU A 181 -11.69 4.84 12.32
CA GLU A 181 -12.96 4.55 12.97
C GLU A 181 -13.15 3.03 13.14
N PHE A 182 -13.11 2.57 14.39
CA PHE A 182 -13.29 1.17 14.77
C PHE A 182 -14.62 0.98 15.52
N GLY A 183 -15.36 -0.07 15.17
CA GLY A 183 -16.57 -0.47 15.92
C GLY A 183 -17.72 0.54 15.88
N VAL A 184 -17.81 1.36 14.83
CA VAL A 184 -18.85 2.38 14.68
C VAL A 184 -20.00 1.93 13.79
N ASP A 185 -21.22 2.35 14.12
CA ASP A 185 -22.35 2.35 13.20
C ASP A 185 -22.22 3.56 12.27
N TYR A 186 -22.28 3.34 10.95
CA TYR A 186 -22.05 4.41 9.98
C TYR A 186 -23.00 4.35 8.77
N VAL A 187 -23.19 5.51 8.16
CA VAL A 187 -23.77 5.69 6.83
C VAL A 187 -22.97 6.78 6.12
N GLY A 188 -22.48 6.51 4.91
CA GLY A 188 -21.73 7.47 4.12
C GLY A 188 -20.21 7.35 4.29
N HIS A 189 -19.54 8.49 4.42
CA HIS A 189 -18.08 8.57 4.38
C HIS A 189 -17.45 8.29 5.76
N VAL A 190 -16.64 7.24 5.85
CA VAL A 190 -15.93 6.80 7.05
C VAL A 190 -14.60 6.12 6.64
N SER A 191 -13.60 6.10 7.52
CA SER A 191 -12.33 5.38 7.31
C SER A 191 -12.26 4.16 8.21
N LEU A 192 -12.75 3.02 7.73
CA LEU A 192 -12.85 1.76 8.48
C LEU A 192 -11.63 0.88 8.27
N PRO A 193 -11.31 -0.01 9.22
CA PRO A 193 -10.31 -1.04 9.02
C PRO A 193 -10.84 -2.22 8.18
N GLY A 194 -9.95 -2.95 7.52
CA GLY A 194 -10.24 -4.21 6.83
C GLY A 194 -10.64 -4.11 5.35
N LEU A 195 -10.43 -2.97 4.71
CA LEU A 195 -10.88 -2.65 3.35
C LEU A 195 -9.74 -2.54 2.33
N GLY A 196 -8.50 -2.32 2.77
CA GLY A 196 -7.31 -2.30 1.93
C GLY A 196 -6.11 -2.85 2.70
N TRP A 197 -5.35 -3.77 2.11
CA TRP A 197 -4.19 -4.38 2.76
C TRP A 197 -3.10 -4.79 1.77
N VAL A 198 -1.96 -5.20 2.32
CA VAL A 198 -0.90 -5.91 1.59
C VAL A 198 -0.67 -7.29 2.19
N THR A 199 -0.24 -8.24 1.37
CA THR A 199 0.23 -9.55 1.83
C THR A 199 1.65 -9.75 1.35
N VAL A 200 2.60 -9.81 2.29
CA VAL A 200 4.04 -9.84 2.04
C VAL A 200 4.58 -11.26 2.13
N ARG A 201 5.39 -11.67 1.16
CA ARG A 201 6.13 -12.93 1.19
C ARG A 201 7.46 -12.70 1.91
N ALA A 202 7.65 -13.36 3.06
CA ALA A 202 8.84 -13.25 3.88
C ALA A 202 9.21 -14.59 4.49
N ASP A 203 10.46 -14.78 4.92
CA ASP A 203 10.92 -16.02 5.56
C ASP A 203 10.37 -16.20 6.98
N GLU A 204 10.10 -15.08 7.66
CA GLU A 204 9.61 -15.03 9.03
C GLU A 204 8.77 -13.76 9.28
N LEU A 205 8.04 -13.75 10.39
CA LEU A 205 7.27 -12.59 10.86
C LEU A 205 8.15 -11.70 11.75
N SER A 206 9.02 -10.91 11.13
CA SER A 206 9.87 -9.90 11.78
C SER A 206 9.78 -8.55 11.05
N THR A 207 10.07 -7.46 11.74
CA THR A 207 10.02 -6.11 11.16
C THR A 207 10.93 -6.03 9.93
N GLU A 208 12.15 -6.52 10.05
CA GLU A 208 13.15 -6.54 8.99
C GLU A 208 12.64 -7.32 7.77
N ALA A 209 12.14 -8.55 7.97
CA ALA A 209 11.72 -9.40 6.86
C ALA A 209 10.47 -8.85 6.13
N ILE A 210 9.51 -8.27 6.86
CA ILE A 210 8.33 -7.64 6.28
C ILE A 210 8.71 -6.40 5.48
N LEU A 211 9.52 -5.51 6.06
CA LEU A 211 9.93 -4.26 5.43
C LEU A 211 10.82 -4.49 4.20
N ASP A 212 11.73 -5.46 4.27
CA ASP A 212 12.52 -5.89 3.12
C ASP A 212 11.64 -6.43 1.99
N GLY A 213 10.63 -7.23 2.31
CA GLY A 213 9.67 -7.74 1.34
C GLY A 213 8.90 -6.62 0.61
N LEU A 214 8.47 -5.59 1.35
CA LEU A 214 7.87 -4.39 0.78
C LEU A 214 8.85 -3.68 -0.16
N GLN A 215 10.09 -3.43 0.27
CA GLN A 215 11.08 -2.73 -0.54
C GLN A 215 11.50 -3.48 -1.80
N ARG A 216 11.42 -4.81 -1.82
CA ARG A 216 11.73 -5.64 -3.00
C ARG A 216 10.53 -5.86 -3.92
N GLY A 217 9.31 -5.52 -3.49
CA GLY A 217 8.10 -5.84 -4.24
C GLY A 217 7.63 -7.28 -4.09
N ASP A 218 8.10 -8.01 -3.07
CA ASP A 218 7.70 -9.39 -2.75
C ASP A 218 6.34 -9.43 -2.02
N PHE A 219 5.33 -8.79 -2.60
CA PHE A 219 4.00 -8.70 -2.00
C PHE A 219 2.90 -8.53 -3.06
N TYR A 220 1.64 -8.55 -2.63
CA TYR A 220 0.52 -8.04 -3.43
C TYR A 220 -0.37 -7.14 -2.57
N ALA A 221 -1.01 -6.16 -3.20
CA ALA A 221 -2.00 -5.29 -2.57
C ALA A 221 -3.42 -5.79 -2.87
N SER A 222 -4.38 -5.55 -1.99
CA SER A 222 -5.76 -6.02 -2.15
C SER A 222 -6.77 -5.22 -1.35
N THR A 223 -8.04 -5.27 -1.79
CA THR A 223 -9.20 -4.73 -1.06
C THR A 223 -10.23 -5.80 -0.69
N GLU A 224 -10.04 -7.04 -1.15
CA GLU A 224 -10.98 -8.15 -0.93
C GLU A 224 -10.32 -9.50 -1.27
N ILE A 225 -9.60 -9.52 -2.39
CA ILE A 225 -9.15 -10.73 -3.06
C ILE A 225 -7.91 -11.29 -2.37
N SER A 226 -7.94 -12.57 -2.02
CA SER A 226 -6.77 -13.29 -1.52
C SER A 226 -6.21 -14.21 -2.61
N LEU A 227 -4.88 -14.34 -2.67
CA LEU A 227 -4.21 -15.26 -3.57
C LEU A 227 -3.82 -16.52 -2.81
N ALA A 228 -4.21 -17.69 -3.34
CA ALA A 228 -3.74 -18.97 -2.85
C ALA A 228 -2.28 -19.21 -3.28
N GLU A 229 -1.94 -18.81 -4.52
CA GLU A 229 -0.58 -18.86 -5.04
C GLU A 229 -0.28 -17.62 -5.89
N TYR A 230 0.94 -17.11 -5.77
CA TYR A 230 1.49 -16.07 -6.63
C TYR A 230 3.00 -16.28 -6.79
N GLU A 231 3.42 -16.56 -8.01
CA GLU A 231 4.82 -16.75 -8.35
C GLU A 231 5.17 -16.17 -9.72
N VAL A 232 6.45 -15.84 -9.87
CA VAL A 232 7.06 -15.50 -11.15
C VAL A 232 8.19 -16.49 -11.34
N VAL A 233 7.98 -17.45 -12.25
CA VAL A 233 8.90 -18.58 -12.45
C VAL A 233 9.10 -18.80 -13.94
N ASP A 234 10.35 -18.99 -14.35
CA ASP A 234 10.74 -19.20 -15.75
C ASP A 234 10.19 -18.11 -16.72
N GLY A 235 10.05 -16.86 -16.27
CA GLY A 235 9.48 -15.79 -17.08
C GLY A 235 7.96 -15.92 -17.31
N GLU A 236 7.26 -16.62 -16.44
CA GLU A 236 5.80 -16.71 -16.41
C GLU A 236 5.28 -16.21 -15.06
N ILE A 237 4.31 -15.29 -15.11
CA ILE A 237 3.53 -14.87 -13.94
C ILE A 237 2.40 -15.87 -13.78
N ARG A 238 2.27 -16.47 -12.60
CA ARG A 238 1.22 -17.42 -12.24
C ARG A 238 0.48 -16.94 -11.01
N ILE A 239 -0.84 -16.90 -11.12
CA ILE A 239 -1.73 -16.42 -10.08
C ILE A 239 -2.85 -17.43 -9.91
N GLN A 240 -2.97 -17.98 -8.70
CA GLN A 240 -4.13 -18.76 -8.27
C GLN A 240 -4.90 -17.94 -7.24
N ILE A 241 -6.07 -17.46 -7.63
CA ILE A 241 -6.98 -16.73 -6.74
C ILE A 241 -7.61 -17.74 -5.77
N ALA A 242 -7.66 -17.39 -4.48
CA ALA A 242 -8.44 -18.13 -3.49
C ALA A 242 -9.93 -17.80 -3.72
N GLN A 243 -10.67 -18.76 -4.28
CA GLN A 243 -12.09 -18.60 -4.57
C GLN A 243 -12.87 -18.22 -3.30
N TRP A 244 -13.65 -17.14 -3.36
CA TRP A 244 -14.60 -16.78 -2.33
C TRP A 244 -16.03 -16.86 -2.86
N ASP A 245 -16.87 -17.65 -2.18
CA ASP A 245 -18.28 -17.90 -2.55
C ASP A 245 -18.47 -18.13 -4.07
N LYS A 246 -19.38 -17.41 -4.72
CA LYS A 246 -19.67 -17.47 -6.16
C LYS A 246 -19.11 -16.29 -6.93
N TYR A 247 -18.15 -15.57 -6.36
CA TYR A 247 -17.54 -14.44 -7.05
C TYR A 247 -16.80 -14.93 -8.29
N VAL A 248 -16.90 -14.14 -9.36
CA VAL A 248 -16.16 -14.38 -10.60
C VAL A 248 -15.11 -13.30 -10.77
N TYR A 249 -13.98 -13.69 -11.33
CA TYR A 249 -12.80 -12.85 -11.38
C TYR A 249 -12.37 -12.58 -12.82
N THR A 250 -11.88 -11.37 -13.05
CA THR A 250 -11.17 -10.99 -14.26
C THR A 250 -9.77 -10.55 -13.89
N THR A 251 -8.75 -11.21 -14.44
CA THR A 251 -7.35 -10.83 -14.28
C THR A 251 -6.86 -10.19 -15.58
N ARG A 252 -6.35 -8.96 -15.48
CA ARG A 252 -5.72 -8.23 -16.58
C ARG A 252 -4.23 -8.14 -16.32
N PHE A 253 -3.44 -8.62 -17.28
CA PHE A 253 -2.00 -8.36 -17.32
C PHE A 253 -1.77 -7.06 -18.04
N ILE A 254 -1.05 -6.14 -17.40
CA ILE A 254 -0.91 -4.74 -17.79
C ILE A 254 0.57 -4.41 -17.93
N GLY A 255 0.93 -3.70 -19.00
CA GLY A 255 2.27 -3.18 -19.22
C GLY A 255 2.29 -1.67 -19.45
N ALA A 256 3.37 -1.18 -20.05
CA ALA A 256 3.63 0.24 -20.26
C ALA A 256 2.41 1.05 -20.74
N GLY A 257 2.20 2.19 -20.09
CA GLY A 257 1.08 3.11 -20.30
C GLY A 257 -0.27 2.58 -19.82
N GLY A 258 -0.30 1.60 -18.93
CA GLY A 258 -1.54 0.97 -18.47
C GLY A 258 -2.20 0.09 -19.54
N ARG A 259 -1.45 -0.32 -20.58
CA ARG A 259 -1.97 -1.13 -21.67
C ARG A 259 -2.27 -2.56 -21.21
N VAL A 260 -3.51 -3.00 -21.36
CA VAL A 260 -3.88 -4.41 -21.18
C VAL A 260 -3.21 -5.26 -22.25
N LEU A 261 -2.38 -6.20 -21.81
CA LEU A 261 -1.61 -7.13 -22.64
C LEU A 261 -2.35 -8.46 -22.85
N SER A 262 -3.07 -8.90 -21.82
CA SER A 262 -3.90 -10.11 -21.82
C SER A 262 -4.99 -9.98 -20.76
N GLU A 263 -6.08 -10.72 -20.94
CA GLU A 263 -7.19 -10.84 -20.00
C GLU A 263 -7.54 -12.31 -19.80
N CYS A 264 -7.73 -12.72 -18.55
CA CYS A 264 -8.11 -14.07 -18.15
C CYS A 264 -9.35 -14.01 -17.25
N TYR A 265 -10.20 -15.03 -17.32
CA TYR A 265 -11.39 -15.17 -16.47
C TYR A 265 -11.27 -16.41 -15.59
N GLY A 266 -11.79 -16.31 -14.37
CA GLY A 266 -11.72 -17.38 -13.37
C GLY A 266 -10.53 -17.24 -12.42
N VAL A 267 -10.21 -18.34 -11.73
CA VAL A 267 -9.26 -18.32 -10.61
C VAL A 267 -7.81 -18.63 -10.96
N ASP A 268 -7.55 -19.23 -12.14
CA ASP A 268 -6.20 -19.48 -12.66
C ASP A 268 -5.90 -18.45 -13.75
N ALA A 269 -4.90 -17.61 -13.52
CA ALA A 269 -4.45 -16.60 -14.47
C ALA A 269 -2.95 -16.70 -14.67
N ARG A 270 -2.53 -16.68 -15.95
CA ARG A 270 -1.12 -16.81 -16.32
C ARG A 270 -0.74 -15.86 -17.43
N TYR A 271 0.52 -15.42 -17.40
CA TYR A 271 1.10 -14.63 -18.47
C TYR A 271 2.57 -14.96 -18.64
N ARG A 272 2.94 -15.40 -19.85
CA ARG A 272 4.34 -15.56 -20.25
C ARG A 272 4.87 -14.23 -20.76
N LEU A 273 5.96 -13.75 -20.16
CA LEU A 273 6.68 -12.58 -20.63
C LEU A 273 7.16 -12.79 -22.07
N ARG A 274 6.92 -11.81 -22.95
CA ARG A 274 7.34 -11.86 -24.35
C ARG A 274 8.73 -11.26 -24.56
N GLY A 275 9.18 -10.43 -23.62
CA GLY A 275 10.50 -9.79 -23.62
C GLY A 275 10.52 -8.40 -24.28
N ASP A 276 9.42 -7.98 -24.91
CA ASP A 276 9.24 -6.63 -25.43
C ASP A 276 8.57 -5.68 -24.42
N GLU A 277 8.10 -6.22 -23.29
CA GLU A 277 7.50 -5.44 -22.21
C GLU A 277 8.56 -4.70 -21.37
N GLN A 278 8.26 -3.47 -20.97
CA GLN A 278 9.07 -2.74 -19.97
C GLN A 278 8.84 -3.30 -18.57
N TYR A 279 7.56 -3.53 -18.24
CA TYR A 279 7.10 -4.23 -17.05
C TYR A 279 5.81 -4.98 -17.37
N VAL A 280 5.48 -5.98 -16.55
CA VAL A 280 4.16 -6.60 -16.52
C VAL A 280 3.69 -6.72 -15.08
N ARG A 281 2.50 -6.20 -14.80
CA ARG A 281 1.78 -6.40 -13.52
C ARG A 281 0.40 -7.01 -13.80
N ALA A 282 -0.23 -7.58 -12.78
CA ALA A 282 -1.62 -8.02 -12.88
C ALA A 282 -2.53 -7.16 -12.00
N ARG A 283 -3.72 -6.83 -12.53
CA ARG A 283 -4.86 -6.37 -11.74
C ARG A 283 -5.95 -7.42 -11.82
N ILE A 284 -6.46 -7.82 -10.67
CA ILE A 284 -7.58 -8.74 -10.51
C ILE A 284 -8.78 -7.92 -10.07
N HIS A 285 -9.93 -8.15 -10.70
CA HIS A 285 -11.20 -7.54 -10.35
C HIS A 285 -12.21 -8.65 -10.03
N SER A 286 -12.86 -8.52 -8.89
CA SER A 286 -13.93 -9.38 -8.40
C SER A 286 -15.29 -8.84 -8.84
N SER A 287 -16.26 -9.72 -9.12
CA SER A 287 -17.64 -9.33 -9.37
C SER A 287 -18.32 -8.61 -8.19
N ASN A 288 -17.71 -8.63 -7.01
CA ASN A 288 -18.14 -7.88 -5.83
C ASN A 288 -17.53 -6.46 -5.74
N GLY A 289 -16.73 -6.06 -6.74
CA GLY A 289 -16.09 -4.74 -6.81
C GLY A 289 -14.72 -4.65 -6.14
N GLY A 290 -14.24 -5.74 -5.54
CA GLY A 290 -12.90 -5.81 -4.95
C GLY A 290 -11.79 -5.93 -5.99
N PHE A 291 -10.58 -5.52 -5.60
CA PHE A 291 -9.39 -5.58 -6.44
C PHE A 291 -8.22 -6.25 -5.72
N ALA A 292 -7.28 -6.78 -6.51
CA ALA A 292 -5.92 -7.06 -6.08
C ALA A 292 -4.93 -6.66 -7.17
N TRP A 293 -3.74 -6.24 -6.76
CA TRP A 293 -2.66 -5.82 -7.64
C TRP A 293 -1.37 -6.56 -7.29
N THR A 294 -0.79 -7.24 -8.26
CA THR A 294 0.56 -7.78 -8.11
C THR A 294 1.58 -6.70 -8.42
N GLN A 295 2.79 -6.83 -7.88
CA GLN A 295 3.86 -5.90 -8.24
C GLN A 295 4.35 -6.12 -9.67
N PRO A 296 4.87 -5.07 -10.33
CA PRO A 296 5.45 -5.16 -11.66
C PRO A 296 6.66 -6.09 -11.68
N VAL A 297 6.63 -7.04 -12.61
CA VAL A 297 7.81 -7.79 -13.03
C VAL A 297 8.55 -6.94 -14.06
N PHE A 298 9.72 -6.44 -13.68
CA PHE A 298 10.57 -5.66 -14.56
C PHE A 298 11.41 -6.57 -15.45
N ARG A 299 11.82 -6.03 -16.60
CA ARG A 299 12.69 -6.74 -17.55
C ARG A 299 14.15 -6.79 -17.11
N ASP A 300 14.57 -5.94 -16.18
CA ASP A 300 15.99 -5.65 -15.93
C ASP A 300 16.40 -5.68 -14.44
N ASP A 301 17.56 -6.29 -14.18
CA ASP A 301 18.27 -6.33 -12.89
C ASP A 301 18.97 -5.00 -12.51
N ARG A 302 18.63 -3.88 -13.16
CA ARG A 302 19.32 -2.58 -12.94
C ARG A 302 19.33 -2.11 -11.50
#